data_AF-A0A536P1F3-F1
#
_entry.id   AF-A0A536P1F3-F1
#
_cell.length_a   1.000
_cell.length_b   1.000
_cell.length_c   1.000
_cell.angle_alpha   90.00
_cell.angle_beta   90.00
_cell.angle_gamma   90.00
#
_symmetry.space_group_name_H-M   'P 1'
#
loop_
_entity.id
_entity.type
_entity.pdbx_description
1 polymer ?
#
loop_
_entity_poly.entity_id
_entity_poly.type
_entity_poly.pdbx_seq_one_letter_code
_entity_poly.pdbx_strand_id
1 'polypeptide(L)' 'QERYVSYSRDVQVIFDRLAAGSAQAAFLLRPPAVSDVIAVALAGQVMPQKSTYFYPKPASGIVFNPLGADIRIQALK' A
#
# COMPACT_ATOMS: atom_id res chain seq x y z
N GLN A 1 -4.35 7.02 -15.08
CA GLN A 1 -2.88 7.11 -14.94
C GLN A 1 -2.54 8.47 -14.37
N GLU A 2 -1.66 8.56 -13.37
CA GLU A 2 -1.19 9.84 -12.84
C GLU A 2 -0.04 10.35 -13.72
N ARG A 3 -0.35 11.28 -14.65
CA ARG A 3 0.59 11.74 -15.68
C ARG A 3 1.73 12.61 -15.14
N TYR A 4 1.53 13.24 -13.98
CA TYR A 4 2.44 14.26 -13.44
C TYR A 4 2.90 13.98 -12.01
N VAL A 5 2.52 12.85 -11.42
CA VAL A 5 2.86 12.52 -10.03
C VAL A 5 3.57 11.17 -10.00
N SER A 6 4.68 11.11 -9.25
CA SER A 6 5.43 9.89 -9.03
C SER A 6 5.67 9.68 -7.53
N TYR A 7 5.86 8.43 -7.12
CA TYR A 7 6.00 8.04 -5.72
C TYR A 7 7.30 7.27 -5.54
N SER A 8 8.00 7.53 -4.44
CA SER A 8 9.17 6.74 -4.00
C SER A 8 9.16 6.70 -2.49
N ARG A 9 9.56 5.56 -1.92
CA ARG A 9 9.89 5.46 -0.49
C ARG A 9 11.33 5.91 -0.18
N ASP A 10 12.17 5.92 -1.22
CA ASP A 10 13.56 6.28 -1.10
C ASP A 10 13.69 7.79 -1.31
N VAL A 11 14.13 8.46 -0.25
CA VAL A 11 14.29 9.91 -0.21
C VAL A 11 15.46 10.35 -1.09
N GLN A 12 16.50 9.54 -1.26
CA GLN A 12 17.63 9.90 -2.13
C GLN A 12 17.19 9.97 -3.59
N VAL A 13 16.40 8.98 -4.05
CA VAL A 13 15.81 9.00 -5.40
C VAL A 13 14.96 10.26 -5.65
N ILE A 14 14.31 10.80 -4.61
CA ILE A 14 13.54 12.04 -4.71
C ILE A 14 14.46 13.25 -4.86
N PHE A 15 15.52 13.35 -4.07
CA PHE A 15 16.50 14.42 -4.19
C PHE A 15 17.20 14.41 -5.55
N ASP A 16 17.58 13.25 -6.05
CA ASP A 16 18.19 13.11 -7.38
C ASP A 16 17.26 13.62 -8.49
N ARG A 17 15.96 13.33 -8.39
CA ARG A 17 14.95 13.80 -9.36
C ARG A 17 14.79 15.31 -9.35
N LEU A 18 14.83 15.93 -8.16
CA LEU A 18 14.77 17.38 -8.01
C LEU A 18 16.03 18.04 -8.59
N ALA A 19 17.22 17.52 -8.25
CA ALA A 19 18.49 18.02 -8.77
C ALA A 19 18.60 17.89 -10.30
N ALA A 20 18.06 16.81 -10.87
CA ALA A 20 18.02 16.61 -12.32
C ALA A 20 16.93 17.44 -13.05
N GLY A 21 16.09 18.19 -12.33
CA GLY A 21 14.97 18.94 -12.93
C GLY A 21 13.82 18.08 -13.46
N SER A 22 13.84 16.77 -13.19
CA SER A 22 12.80 15.82 -13.61
C SER A 22 11.53 15.88 -12.74
N ALA A 23 11.60 16.56 -11.60
CA ALA A 23 10.47 16.89 -10.74
C ALA A 23 10.55 18.36 -10.32
N GLN A 24 9.42 19.07 -10.28
CA GLN A 24 9.40 20.47 -9.84
C GLN A 24 9.33 20.64 -8.31
N ALA A 25 8.78 19.66 -7.61
CA ALA A 25 8.59 19.69 -6.17
C ALA A 25 8.48 18.27 -5.60
N ALA A 26 8.70 18.14 -4.29
CA ALA A 26 8.50 16.91 -3.54
C ALA A 26 7.71 17.17 -2.27
N PHE A 27 6.85 16.22 -1.91
CA PHE A 27 6.09 16.22 -0.67
C PHE A 27 6.50 15.01 0.16
N LEU A 28 7.08 15.26 1.33
CA LEU A 28 7.44 14.21 2.28
C LEU A 28 6.34 14.13 3.34
N LEU A 29 5.69 12.97 3.40
CA LEU A 29 4.61 12.71 4.34
C LEU A 29 5.10 11.78 5.45
N ARG A 30 4.60 12.01 6.66
CA ARG A 30 4.78 11.04 7.75
C ARG A 30 4.05 9.75 7.36
N PRO A 31 4.69 8.57 7.48
CA PRO A 31 4.00 7.31 7.23
C PRO A 31 2.87 7.12 8.27
N PRO A 32 1.71 6.59 7.86
CA PRO A 32 0.64 6.24 8.81
C PRO A 32 1.11 5.15 9.77
N ALA A 33 0.67 5.19 11.02
CA ALA A 33 0.91 4.10 11.95
C ALA A 33 0.07 2.89 11.58
N VAL A 34 0.51 1.68 11.96
CA VAL A 34 -0.27 0.45 11.73
C VAL A 34 -1.64 0.52 12.41
N SER A 35 -1.71 1.14 13.60
CA SER A 35 -2.96 1.39 14.32
C SER A 35 -3.95 2.22 13.50
N ASP A 36 -3.47 3.21 12.76
CA ASP A 36 -4.32 4.09 11.93
C ASP A 36 -4.94 3.28 10.78
N VAL A 37 -4.13 2.43 10.14
CA VAL A 37 -4.60 1.54 9.06
C VAL A 37 -5.67 0.58 9.59
N ILE A 38 -5.46 -0.01 10.77
CA ILE A 38 -6.44 -0.90 11.40
C ILE A 38 -7.73 -0.13 11.73
N ALA A 39 -7.62 1.06 12.31
CA ALA A 39 -8.79 1.87 12.66
C ALA A 39 -9.64 2.24 11.44
N VAL A 40 -9.01 2.64 10.32
CA VAL A 40 -9.69 2.93 9.05
C VAL A 40 -10.41 1.69 8.51
N ALA A 41 -9.77 0.52 8.56
CA ALA A 41 -10.38 -0.73 8.11
C ALA A 41 -11.58 -1.15 8.99
N LEU A 42 -11.46 -1.04 10.32
CA LEU A 42 -12.55 -1.34 11.26
C LEU A 42 -13.75 -0.40 11.09
N ALA A 43 -13.50 0.84 10.62
CA ALA A 43 -14.56 1.79 10.26
C ALA A 43 -15.23 1.48 8.90
N GLY A 44 -14.83 0.40 8.21
CA GLY A 44 -15.34 0.07 6.88
C GLY A 44 -14.86 1.03 5.78
N GLN A 45 -13.79 1.77 6.03
CA GLN A 45 -13.22 2.74 5.11
C GLN A 45 -11.94 2.19 4.45
N VAL A 46 -11.44 2.93 3.45
CA VAL A 46 -10.25 2.57 2.68
C VAL A 46 -9.20 3.66 2.82
N MET A 47 -7.95 3.26 3.04
CA MET A 47 -6.82 4.18 3.03
C MET A 47 -6.69 4.89 1.66
N PRO A 48 -6.28 6.17 1.60
CA PRO A 48 -6.01 6.83 0.33
C PRO A 48 -5.02 6.05 -0.53
N GLN A 49 -5.12 6.16 -1.85
CA GLN A 49 -4.21 5.42 -2.73
C GLN A 49 -2.75 5.79 -2.47
N LYS A 50 -1.87 4.78 -2.48
CA LYS A 50 -0.41 4.92 -2.33
C LYS A 50 0.02 5.60 -1.01
N SER A 51 -0.84 5.59 0.01
CA SER A 51 -0.56 6.15 1.34
C SER A 51 0.17 5.20 2.29
N THR A 52 0.17 3.90 1.98
CA THR A 52 0.81 2.85 2.80
C THR A 52 1.82 2.05 1.97
N TYR A 53 2.98 1.73 2.55
CA TYR A 53 3.98 0.85 1.97
C TYR A 53 4.38 -0.23 2.99
N PHE A 54 3.90 -1.46 2.82
CA PHE A 54 4.25 -2.59 3.68
C PHE A 54 5.45 -3.36 3.11
N TYR A 55 6.49 -3.56 3.91
CA TYR A 55 7.68 -4.32 3.52
C TYR A 55 8.22 -5.21 4.67
N PRO A 56 8.44 -6.51 4.43
CA PRO A 56 8.01 -7.25 3.23
C PRO A 56 6.48 -7.15 3.06
N LYS A 57 5.98 -7.35 1.83
CA LYS A 57 4.52 -7.38 1.63
C LYS A 57 3.92 -8.42 2.60
N PRO A 58 2.77 -8.11 3.25
CA PRO A 58 2.09 -9.10 4.08
C PRO A 58 1.87 -10.37 3.24
N ALA A 59 1.99 -11.54 3.86
CA ALA A 59 1.76 -12.83 3.21
C ALA A 59 0.27 -13.08 2.85
N SER A 60 -0.49 -12.01 2.62
CA SER A 60 -1.84 -12.05 2.07
C SER A 60 -1.79 -12.47 0.60
N GLY A 61 -2.71 -13.35 0.18
CA GLY A 61 -2.87 -13.74 -1.22
C GLY A 61 -2.02 -14.94 -1.67
N ILE A 62 -1.33 -15.63 -0.77
CA ILE A 62 -0.66 -16.93 -1.07
C ILE A 62 -1.59 -18.12 -0.78
N VAL A 63 -2.72 -17.89 -0.09
CA VAL A 63 -3.74 -18.91 0.14
C VAL A 63 -4.72 -18.91 -1.03
N PHE A 64 -4.62 -19.91 -1.90
CA PHE A 64 -5.63 -20.21 -2.90
C PHE A 64 -6.67 -21.15 -2.27
N ASN A 65 -7.96 -20.80 -2.36
CA ASN A 65 -9.01 -21.78 -2.14
C ASN A 65 -9.13 -22.64 -3.41
N PRO A 66 -8.74 -23.92 -3.41
CA PRO A 66 -9.03 -24.78 -4.56
C PRO A 66 -10.55 -24.77 -4.79
N LEU A 67 -11.00 -24.84 -6.04
CA LEU A 67 -12.43 -24.94 -6.38
C LEU A 67 -12.73 -26.37 -6.86
N GLY A 68 -12.48 -27.34 -5.98
CA GLY A 68 -12.91 -28.74 -6.16
C GLY A 68 -14.38 -28.93 -5.80
N ALA A 69 -15.07 -29.83 -6.49
CA ALA A 69 -16.51 -30.09 -6.29
C ALA A 69 -16.85 -30.67 -4.90
N ASP A 70 -15.85 -31.11 -4.15
CA ASP A 70 -15.93 -31.78 -2.85
C ASP A 70 -15.61 -30.85 -1.66
N ILE A 71 -15.28 -29.59 -1.90
CA ILE A 71 -14.80 -28.69 -0.85
C ILE A 71 -15.95 -28.20 0.04
N ARG A 72 -15.80 -28.42 1.35
CA ARG A 72 -16.68 -27.86 2.38
C ARG A 72 -15.92 -26.82 3.20
N ILE A 73 -16.33 -25.56 3.07
CA ILE A 73 -15.84 -24.49 3.94
C ILE A 73 -16.58 -24.60 5.27
N GLN A 74 -15.89 -25.04 6.32
CA GLN A 74 -16.42 -24.88 7.68
C GLN A 74 -16.40 -23.40 8.02
N ALA A 75 -17.54 -22.86 8.47
CA ALA A 75 -17.61 -21.50 8.96
C ALA A 75 -16.61 -21.32 10.12
N LEU A 76 -15.78 -20.29 10.03
CA LEU A 76 -14.92 -19.86 11.13
C LEU A 76 -15.82 -19.46 12.30
N LYS A 77 -15.59 -20.06 13.48
CA LYS A 77 -16.18 -19.61 14.75
C LYS A 77 -15.65 -18.23 15.13
#